data_AF-A0A1Q3S6G6-F1
#
_entry.id   AF-A0A1Q3S6G6-F1
#
_cell.length_a   1.000
_cell.length_b   1.000
_cell.length_c   1.000
_cell.angle_alpha   90.00
_cell.angle_beta   90.00
_cell.angle_gamma   90.00
#
_symmetry.space_group_name_H-M   'P 1'
#
loop_
_entity.id
_entity.type
_entity.pdbx_description
1 polymer ?
#
loop_
_entity_poly.entity_id
_entity_poly.type
_entity_poly.pdbx_seq_one_letter_code
_entity_poly.pdbx_strand_id
1 'polypeptide(L)'
;MNNLKVESFMKNKQQIIFLIIGTLLFSFIICDLAISDYKSKKARFAPNAQTSIETKIYNDPDLKSKIIDSLPKNIDITIGKEHSNFYKIIGSESHPSVKGGFIPKETVIKTR
;
A
#
# COMPACT_ATOMS: atom_id res chain seq x y z
N MET A 1 1.79 26.28 57.10
CA MET A 1 1.89 26.78 55.70
C MET A 1 2.74 25.90 54.77
N ASN A 2 3.66 25.07 55.29
CA ASN A 2 4.59 24.30 54.44
C ASN A 2 4.00 23.01 53.84
N ASN A 3 3.13 22.28 54.56
CA ASN A 3 2.58 21.01 54.08
C ASN A 3 1.65 21.15 52.86
N LEU A 4 0.81 22.19 52.83
CA LEU A 4 -0.08 22.49 51.69
C LEU A 4 0.70 22.78 50.38
N LYS A 5 1.86 23.43 50.49
CA LYS A 5 2.73 23.77 49.34
C LYS A 5 3.48 22.53 48.81
N VAL A 6 3.81 21.59 49.70
CA VAL A 6 4.47 20.31 49.33
C VAL A 6 3.48 19.36 48.65
N GLU A 7 2.25 19.23 49.17
CA GLU A 7 1.20 18.42 48.53
C GLU A 7 0.83 18.93 47.13
N SER A 8 0.67 20.25 46.96
CA SER A 8 0.34 20.82 45.65
C SER A 8 1.46 20.59 44.63
N PHE A 9 2.71 20.65 45.07
CA PHE A 9 3.89 20.40 44.23
C PHE A 9 3.99 18.92 43.81
N MET A 10 3.76 17.98 44.74
CA MET A 10 3.74 16.55 44.45
C MET A 10 2.61 16.17 43.48
N LYS A 11 1.41 16.75 43.66
CA LYS A 11 0.27 16.54 42.78
C LYS A 11 0.51 17.05 41.35
N ASN A 12 1.14 18.22 41.20
CA ASN A 12 1.51 18.76 39.90
C ASN A 12 2.56 17.88 39.18
N LYS A 13 3.54 17.35 39.92
CA LYS A 13 4.55 16.42 39.39
C LYS A 13 3.93 15.10 38.93
N GLN A 14 2.96 14.56 39.68
CA GLN A 14 2.20 13.38 39.26
C GLN A 14 1.40 13.64 37.98
N GLN A 15 0.71 14.78 37.90
CA GLN A 15 -0.04 15.17 36.69
C GLN A 15 0.87 15.28 35.45
N ILE A 16 2.06 15.87 35.60
CA ILE A 16 3.05 15.95 34.53
C ILE A 16 3.52 14.55 34.10
N ILE A 17 3.78 13.65 35.05
CA ILE A 17 4.18 12.27 34.76
C ILE A 17 3.06 11.52 34.01
N PHE A 18 1.81 11.65 34.46
CA PHE A 18 0.66 11.05 33.76
C PHE A 18 0.50 11.62 32.35
N LEU A 19 0.74 12.91 32.17
CA LEU A 19 0.69 13.53 30.84
C LEU A 19 1.79 12.98 29.93
N ILE A 20 3.02 12.84 30.41
CA ILE A 20 4.14 12.27 29.64
C ILE A 20 3.90 10.79 29.30
N ILE A 21 3.46 9.99 30.27
CA ILE A 21 3.15 8.57 30.02
C ILE A 21 1.98 8.46 29.04
N GLY A 22 0.95 9.29 29.21
CA GLY A 22 -0.20 9.34 28.33
C GLY A 22 0.17 9.72 26.89
N THR A 23 1.03 10.72 26.71
CA THR A 23 1.50 11.11 25.36
C THR A 23 2.35 10.02 24.74
N LEU A 24 3.25 9.37 25.48
CA LEU A 24 4.06 8.26 24.98
C LEU A 24 3.19 7.06 24.57
N LEU A 25 2.21 6.67 25.39
CA LEU A 25 1.27 5.59 25.08
C LEU A 25 0.43 5.93 23.84
N PHE A 26 -0.07 7.16 23.75
CA PHE A 26 -0.82 7.61 22.59
C PHE A 26 0.03 7.57 21.32
N SER A 27 1.26 8.12 21.37
CA SER A 27 2.19 8.06 20.25
C SER A 27 2.48 6.63 19.81
N PHE A 28 2.71 5.72 20.76
CA PHE A 28 2.95 4.32 20.48
C PHE A 28 1.78 3.66 19.73
N ILE A 29 0.55 3.86 20.20
CA ILE A 29 -0.66 3.33 19.55
C ILE A 29 -0.81 3.87 18.13
N ILE A 30 -0.60 5.18 17.92
CA ILE A 30 -0.68 5.79 16.59
C ILE A 30 0.41 5.25 15.66
N CYS A 31 1.64 5.07 16.17
CA CYS A 31 2.74 4.47 15.41
C CYS A 31 2.40 3.04 14.98
N ASP A 32 1.88 2.20 15.88
CA ASP A 32 1.48 0.82 15.57
C ASP A 32 0.36 0.77 14.52
N LEU A 33 -0.65 1.64 14.66
CA LEU A 33 -1.71 1.79 13.66
C LEU A 33 -1.14 2.19 12.29
N ALA A 34 -0.20 3.14 12.25
CA ALA A 34 0.41 3.60 11.02
C ALA A 34 1.26 2.51 10.34
N ILE A 35 2.04 1.74 11.13
CA ILE A 35 2.84 0.62 10.62
C ILE A 35 1.93 -0.48 10.06
N SER A 36 0.85 -0.80 10.77
CA SER A 36 -0.13 -1.79 10.33
C SER A 36 -0.81 -1.37 9.04
N ASP A 37 -1.28 -0.12 8.95
CA ASP A 37 -1.91 0.44 7.74
C ASP A 37 -0.92 0.43 6.56
N TYR A 38 0.33 0.88 6.79
CA TYR A 38 1.39 0.84 5.78
C TYR A 38 1.64 -0.58 5.27
N LYS A 39 1.79 -1.56 6.18
CA LYS A 39 2.03 -2.97 5.81
C LYS A 39 0.85 -3.53 5.02
N SER A 40 -0.38 -3.20 5.42
CA SER A 40 -1.59 -3.63 4.72
C SER A 40 -1.68 -3.06 3.30
N LYS A 41 -1.35 -1.76 3.13
CA LYS A 41 -1.31 -1.10 1.82
C LYS A 41 -0.20 -1.69 0.96
N LYS A 42 1.00 -1.86 1.51
CA LYS A 42 2.13 -2.47 0.79
C LYS A 42 1.78 -3.88 0.29
N ALA A 43 1.12 -4.69 1.10
CA ALA A 43 0.69 -6.03 0.69
C ALA A 43 -0.34 -5.99 -0.46
N ARG A 44 -1.26 -5.02 -0.47
CA ARG A 44 -2.25 -4.86 -1.55
C ARG A 44 -1.63 -4.45 -2.90
N PHE A 45 -0.48 -3.78 -2.87
CA PHE A 45 0.24 -3.35 -4.06
C PHE A 45 1.48 -4.21 -4.35
N ALA A 46 1.65 -5.32 -3.62
CA ALA A 46 2.68 -6.29 -3.98
C ALA A 46 2.35 -6.89 -5.35
N PRO A 47 3.36 -7.20 -6.17
CA PRO A 47 3.14 -7.92 -7.42
C PRO A 47 2.50 -9.29 -7.13
N ASN A 48 1.42 -9.58 -7.84
CA ASN A 48 0.69 -10.84 -7.76
C ASN A 48 0.67 -11.57 -9.11
N ALA A 49 1.40 -11.04 -10.08
CA ALA A 49 1.61 -11.68 -11.35
C ALA A 49 2.89 -11.18 -12.04
N GLN A 50 3.32 -11.94 -13.04
CA GLN A 50 4.48 -11.64 -13.86
C GLN A 50 4.17 -11.88 -15.34
N THR A 51 4.70 -11.03 -16.23
CA THR A 51 4.57 -11.23 -17.68
C THR A 51 5.39 -12.43 -18.15
N SER A 52 4.78 -13.35 -18.89
CA SER A 52 5.45 -14.55 -19.40
C SER A 52 6.18 -14.33 -20.73
N ILE A 53 5.74 -13.30 -21.46
CA ILE A 53 6.24 -12.86 -22.76
C ILE A 53 6.24 -11.34 -22.83
N GLU A 54 6.76 -10.78 -23.92
CA GLU A 54 6.54 -9.37 -24.23
C GLU A 54 5.05 -9.14 -24.52
N THR A 55 4.46 -8.20 -23.81
CA THR A 55 3.01 -8.04 -23.74
C THR A 55 2.59 -6.61 -24.05
N LYS A 56 1.65 -6.46 -24.97
CA LYS A 56 1.02 -5.18 -25.29
C LYS A 56 -0.04 -4.83 -24.26
N ILE A 57 -0.12 -3.56 -23.91
CA ILE A 57 -1.10 -3.02 -22.98
C ILE A 57 -2.10 -2.18 -23.75
N TYR A 58 -3.37 -2.47 -23.52
CA TYR A 58 -4.49 -1.88 -24.22
C TYR A 58 -5.18 -0.84 -23.33
N ASN A 59 -5.74 0.19 -23.96
CA ASN A 59 -6.53 1.19 -23.24
C ASN A 59 -7.86 0.62 -22.71
N ASP A 60 -8.41 -0.37 -23.42
CA ASP A 60 -9.67 -1.06 -23.09
C ASP A 60 -9.47 -2.58 -23.20
N PRO A 61 -10.35 -3.42 -22.57
CA PRO A 61 -10.24 -4.88 -22.60
C PRO A 61 -10.71 -5.47 -23.94
N ASP A 62 -10.09 -5.03 -25.04
CA ASP A 62 -10.30 -5.48 -26.42
C ASP A 62 -8.97 -5.47 -27.18
N LEU A 63 -8.67 -6.55 -27.91
CA LEU A 63 -7.47 -6.66 -28.75
C LEU A 63 -7.46 -5.65 -29.92
N LYS A 64 -8.62 -5.09 -30.27
CA LYS A 64 -8.75 -4.02 -31.27
C LYS A 64 -8.56 -2.62 -30.67
N SER A 65 -8.47 -2.50 -29.34
CA SER A 65 -8.26 -1.22 -28.68
C SER A 65 -6.87 -0.67 -28.96
N LYS A 66 -6.71 0.63 -28.76
CA LYS A 66 -5.43 1.32 -28.88
C LYS A 66 -4.44 0.74 -27.87
N ILE A 67 -3.27 0.35 -28.37
CA ILE A 67 -2.12 -0.01 -27.54
C ILE A 67 -1.55 1.28 -26.95
N ILE A 68 -1.42 1.32 -25.64
CA ILE A 68 -0.89 2.48 -24.90
C ILE A 68 0.56 2.30 -24.50
N ASP A 69 1.01 1.06 -24.31
CA ASP A 69 2.38 0.72 -23.91
C ASP A 69 2.65 -0.78 -24.14
N SER A 70 3.86 -1.23 -23.84
CA SER A 70 4.25 -2.64 -23.85
C SER A 70 5.15 -2.97 -22.66
N LEU A 71 4.94 -4.13 -22.05
CA LEU A 71 5.79 -4.67 -21.00
C LEU A 71 6.70 -5.77 -21.56
N PRO A 72 8.00 -5.74 -21.25
CA PRO A 72 8.86 -6.88 -21.55
C PRO A 72 8.48 -8.11 -20.73
N LYS A 73 9.07 -9.25 -21.08
CA LYS A 73 8.94 -10.51 -20.35
C LYS A 73 9.56 -10.40 -18.94
N ASN A 74 9.03 -11.19 -17.99
CA ASN A 74 9.46 -11.28 -16.60
C ASN A 74 9.31 -9.98 -15.80
N ILE A 75 8.32 -9.16 -16.15
CA ILE A 75 7.99 -7.96 -15.38
C ILE A 75 6.91 -8.27 -14.36
N ASP A 76 7.25 -7.99 -13.11
CA ASP A 76 6.34 -8.08 -11.98
C ASP A 76 5.31 -6.95 -12.03
N ILE A 77 4.04 -7.34 -11.94
CA ILE A 77 2.88 -6.46 -12.01
C ILE A 77 1.85 -6.83 -10.94
N THR A 78 1.06 -5.84 -10.56
CA THR A 78 -0.15 -6.05 -9.76
C THR A 78 -1.35 -6.01 -10.69
N ILE A 79 -1.98 -7.16 -10.89
CA ILE A 79 -3.23 -7.29 -11.62
C ILE A 79 -4.44 -7.21 -10.68
N GLY A 80 -5.51 -6.61 -11.19
CA GLY A 80 -6.78 -6.44 -10.50
C GLY A 80 -7.87 -7.37 -11.00
N LYS A 81 -9.08 -6.81 -11.11
CA LYS A 81 -10.26 -7.55 -11.55
C LYS A 81 -10.09 -8.05 -13.00
N GLU A 82 -10.66 -9.22 -13.24
CA GLU A 82 -10.78 -9.81 -14.57
C GLU A 82 -11.89 -9.12 -15.38
N HIS A 83 -11.57 -8.81 -16.65
CA HIS A 83 -12.49 -8.25 -17.63
C HIS A 83 -12.45 -9.11 -18.89
N SER A 84 -13.36 -10.09 -18.99
CA SER A 84 -13.35 -11.08 -20.09
C SER A 84 -11.99 -11.80 -20.18
N ASN A 85 -11.26 -11.66 -21.28
CA ASN A 85 -9.91 -12.22 -21.51
C ASN A 85 -8.76 -11.30 -21.08
N PHE A 86 -9.05 -10.25 -20.29
CA PHE A 86 -8.04 -9.31 -19.83
C PHE A 86 -7.99 -9.22 -18.29
N TYR A 87 -6.85 -8.78 -17.78
CA TYR A 87 -6.71 -8.20 -16.45
C TYR A 87 -6.53 -6.70 -16.53
N LYS A 88 -7.07 -5.97 -15.56
CA LYS A 88 -6.71 -4.56 -15.36
C LYS A 88 -5.41 -4.45 -14.57
N ILE A 89 -4.49 -3.62 -15.02
CA ILE A 89 -3.23 -3.35 -14.30
C ILE A 89 -3.49 -2.34 -13.19
N ILE A 90 -3.23 -2.72 -11.95
CA ILE A 90 -3.32 -1.84 -10.76
C ILE A 90 -1.99 -1.10 -10.56
N GLY A 91 -0.87 -1.73 -10.90
CA GLY A 91 0.45 -1.10 -10.83
C GLY A 91 1.58 -2.00 -11.32
N SER A 92 2.73 -1.37 -11.50
CA SER A 92 4.04 -2.00 -11.71
C SER A 92 5.09 -1.05 -11.12
N GLU A 93 6.05 -1.58 -10.37
CA GLU A 93 7.11 -0.74 -9.79
C GLU A 93 8.06 -0.19 -10.86
N SER A 94 8.36 -0.99 -11.89
CA SER A 94 9.27 -0.61 -12.97
C SER A 94 8.61 0.24 -14.05
N HIS A 95 7.29 0.10 -14.25
CA HIS A 95 6.55 0.77 -15.33
C HIS A 95 5.26 1.42 -14.82
N PRO A 96 5.33 2.56 -14.11
CA PRO A 96 4.15 3.19 -13.53
C PRO A 96 3.15 3.73 -14.57
N SER A 97 3.59 3.99 -15.82
CA SER A 97 2.76 4.46 -16.95
C SER A 97 1.64 3.50 -17.31
N VAL A 98 1.82 2.20 -17.04
CA VAL A 98 0.91 1.14 -17.48
C VAL A 98 -0.32 0.98 -16.60
N LYS A 99 -0.37 1.70 -15.48
CA LYS A 99 -1.47 1.65 -14.52
C LYS A 99 -2.78 2.07 -15.16
N GLY A 100 -3.81 1.25 -14.96
CA GLY A 100 -5.14 1.48 -15.52
C GLY A 100 -5.36 0.82 -16.88
N GLY A 101 -4.29 0.40 -17.56
CA GLY A 101 -4.36 -0.36 -18.81
C GLY A 101 -4.82 -1.81 -18.61
N PHE A 102 -5.02 -2.49 -19.74
CA PHE A 102 -5.49 -3.86 -19.81
C PHE A 102 -4.48 -4.78 -20.50
N ILE A 103 -4.32 -5.97 -19.93
CA ILE A 103 -3.34 -6.97 -20.36
C ILE A 103 -4.04 -8.31 -20.61
N PRO A 104 -3.80 -9.01 -21.73
CA PRO A 104 -4.42 -10.30 -22.01
C PRO A 104 -3.97 -11.38 -21.01
N LYS A 105 -4.92 -12.21 -20.56
CA LYS A 105 -4.69 -13.21 -19.50
C LYS A 105 -3.61 -14.23 -19.84
N GLU A 106 -3.55 -14.65 -21.09
CA GLU A 106 -2.63 -15.66 -21.60
C GLU A 106 -1.16 -15.25 -21.52
N THR A 107 -0.90 -13.95 -21.39
CA THR A 107 0.45 -13.38 -21.36
C THR A 107 1.01 -13.21 -19.94
N VAL A 108 0.25 -13.66 -18.92
CA VAL A 108 0.52 -13.41 -17.51
C VAL A 108 0.51 -14.71 -16.72
N ILE A 109 1.51 -14.87 -15.85
CA ILE A 109 1.57 -15.94 -14.85
C ILE A 109 1.26 -15.33 -13.48
N LYS A 110 0.20 -15.79 -12.83
CA LYS A 110 -0.13 -15.37 -11.45
C LYS A 110 0.93 -15.91 -10.49
N THR A 111 1.57 -15.02 -9.75
CA THR A 111 2.52 -15.34 -8.69
C THR A 111 1.78 -15.20 -7.36
N ARG A 112 1.64 -16.31 -6.64
CA ARG A 112 0.89 -16.38 -5.38
C ARG A 112 1.50 -15.53 -4.28
#